data_AF-A0A945HW27-F1
#
_entry.id   AF-A0A945HW27-F1
#
_cell.length_a   1.000
_cell.length_b   1.000
_cell.length_c   1.000
_cell.angle_alpha   90.00
_cell.angle_beta   90.00
_cell.angle_gamma   90.00
#
_symmetry.space_group_name_H-M   'P 1'
#
loop_
_entity.id
_entity.type
_entity.pdbx_description
1 polymer ?
#
loop_
_entity_poly.entity_id
_entity_poly.type
_entity_poly.pdbx_seq_one_letter_code
_entity_poly.pdbx_strand_id
1 'polypeptide(L)' 'MNEIIIVVIAIVVLIVGVIVYGVISTTMGSEEDVNKNYVPDRFERMVGKDPKKKEE' A
#
# COMPACT_ATOMS: atom_id res chain seq x y z
N MET A 1 15.95 16.00 26.40
CA MET A 1 15.52 16.93 25.33
C MET A 1 15.81 16.37 23.94
N ASN A 2 17.03 15.90 23.65
CA ASN A 2 17.36 15.34 22.33
C ASN A 2 16.60 14.05 21.96
N GLU A 3 16.37 13.13 22.91
CA GLU A 3 15.59 11.90 22.64
C GLU A 3 14.15 12.20 22.25
N ILE A 4 13.50 13.16 22.93
CA ILE A 4 12.13 13.55 22.62
C ILE A 4 12.05 14.06 21.18
N ILE A 5 13.02 14.86 20.74
CA ILE A 5 13.11 15.39 19.38
C ILE A 5 13.29 14.24 18.37
N ILE A 6 14.19 13.29 18.64
CA ILE A 6 14.44 12.14 17.77
C ILE A 6 13.18 11.27 17.63
N VAL A 7 12.47 11.01 18.73
CA VAL A 7 11.23 10.23 18.75
C VAL A 7 10.14 10.92 17.92
N VAL A 8 9.99 12.23 18.05
CA VAL A 8 9.02 13.00 17.26
C VAL A 8 9.36 12.94 15.77
N ILE A 9 10.63 13.08 15.40
CA ILE A 9 11.07 12.97 14.00
C ILE A 9 10.78 11.57 13.45
N ALA A 10 11.07 10.51 14.20
CA ALA A 10 10.80 9.13 13.77
C ALA A 10 9.31 8.88 13.51
N ILE A 11 8.43 9.40 14.37
CA ILE A 11 6.98 9.31 14.20
C ILE A 11 6.54 10.04 12.93
N VAL A 12 7.03 11.26 12.71
CA VAL A 12 6.69 12.06 11.52
C VAL A 12 7.14 11.35 10.25
N VAL A 13 8.36 10.80 10.21
CA VAL A 13 8.88 10.06 9.06
C VAL A 13 8.03 8.83 8.75
N LEU A 14 7.61 8.07 9.78
CA LEU A 14 6.74 6.91 9.59
C LEU A 14 5.37 7.30 9.03
N ILE A 15 4.74 8.34 9.58
CA ILE A 15 3.43 8.82 9.12
C ILE A 15 3.52 9.29 7.66
N VAL A 16 4.53 10.09 7.33
CA VAL A 16 4.74 10.58 5.95
C VAL A 16 4.98 9.40 5.00
N GLY A 17 5.77 8.41 5.39
CA GLY A 17 6.02 7.21 4.58
C GLY A 17 4.74 6.44 4.26
N VAL A 18 3.86 6.24 5.25
CA VAL A 18 2.56 5.56 5.06
C VAL A 18 1.65 6.36 4.14
N ILE A 19 1.56 7.69 4.32
CA ILE A 19 0.73 8.56 3.47
C ILE A 19 1.24 8.54 2.03
N VAL A 20 2.54 8.71 1.82
CA VAL A 20 3.16 8.69 0.49
C VAL A 20 2.92 7.33 -0.19
N TYR A 21 3.11 6.22 0.52
CA TYR A 21 2.79 4.89 -0.01
C TYR A 21 1.31 4.76 -0.35
N GLY A 22 0.41 5.21 0.53
CA GLY A 22 -1.04 5.20 0.30
C GLY A 22 -1.42 5.98 -0.95
N VAL A 23 -0.90 7.20 -1.09
CA VAL A 23 -1.13 8.05 -2.26
C VAL A 23 -0.55 7.43 -3.52
N ILE A 24 0.70 6.97 -3.51
CA ILE A 24 1.31 6.32 -4.68
C ILE A 24 0.51 5.07 -5.07
N SER A 25 0.14 4.22 -4.11
CA SER A 25 -0.57 2.97 -4.38
C SER A 25 -1.98 3.19 -4.98
N THR A 26 -2.64 4.29 -4.60
CA THR A 26 -4.00 4.64 -5.05
C THR A 26 -3.99 5.53 -6.30
N THR A 27 -3.11 6.54 -6.38
CA THR A 27 -3.02 7.48 -7.51
C THR A 27 -2.29 6.92 -8.70
N MET A 28 -1.35 5.97 -8.53
CA MET A 28 -0.76 5.28 -9.68
C MET A 28 -1.79 4.47 -10.47
N GLY A 29 -3.02 4.28 -9.97
CA GLY A 29 -4.15 3.74 -10.74
C GLY A 29 -3.85 2.41 -11.43
N SER A 30 -2.83 1.69 -10.94
CA SER A 30 -2.10 0.81 -11.86
C SER A 30 -2.73 -0.57 -11.99
N GLU A 31 -3.72 -0.91 -11.16
CA GLU A 31 -4.45 -2.17 -11.33
C GLU A 31 -5.92 -2.00 -10.93
N GLU A 32 -6.81 -2.26 -11.89
CA GLU A 32 -8.17 -2.69 -11.57
C GLU A 32 -8.04 -3.95 -10.72
N ASP A 33 -8.67 -3.97 -9.55
CA ASP A 33 -8.84 -5.19 -8.79
C ASP A 33 -9.87 -6.06 -9.53
N VAL A 34 -9.36 -6.97 -10.34
CA VAL A 34 -10.13 -7.79 -11.27
C VAL A 34 -11.06 -8.72 -10.50
N ASN A 35 -10.62 -9.20 -9.33
CA ASN A 35 -11.35 -10.15 -8.53
C ASN A 35 -12.14 -9.51 -7.37
N LYS A 36 -11.96 -8.20 -7.16
CA LYS A 36 -12.65 -7.35 -6.16
C LYS A 36 -12.54 -7.91 -4.74
N ASN A 37 -11.33 -8.31 -4.32
CA ASN A 37 -11.11 -8.80 -2.96
C ASN A 37 -10.33 -7.78 -2.09
N TYR A 38 -9.91 -8.20 -0.89
CA TYR A 38 -9.18 -7.33 0.03
C TYR A 38 -7.67 -7.24 -0.24
N VAL A 39 -7.16 -8.09 -1.13
CA VAL A 39 -5.75 -8.23 -1.48
C VAL A 39 -5.53 -7.61 -2.87
N PRO A 40 -4.65 -6.61 -3.01
CA PRO A 40 -4.38 -6.06 -4.33
C PRO A 40 -3.83 -7.13 -5.28
N ASP A 41 -4.32 -7.13 -6.51
CA ASP A 41 -3.89 -8.04 -7.58
C ASP A 41 -2.36 -8.07 -7.75
N ARG A 42 -1.64 -6.96 -7.51
CA ARG A 42 -0.17 -6.88 -7.50
C ARG A 42 0.45 -7.88 -6.54
N PHE A 43 -0.10 -7.98 -5.33
CA PHE A 43 0.41 -8.92 -4.33
C PHE A 43 0.08 -10.36 -4.70
N GLU A 44 -1.10 -10.60 -5.28
CA GLU A 44 -1.46 -11.92 -5.81
C GLU A 44 -0.48 -12.36 -6.91
N ARG A 45 -0.15 -11.46 -7.84
CA ARG A 45 0.84 -11.70 -8.91
C ARG A 45 2.24 -11.93 -8.36
N MET A 46 2.65 -11.21 -7.32
CA MET A 46 3.94 -11.41 -6.65
C MET A 46 4.07 -12.81 -6.02
N VAL A 47 2.97 -13.39 -5.55
CA VAL A 47 2.94 -14.77 -5.02
C VAL A 47 2.64 -15.83 -6.09
N GLY A 48 2.67 -15.45 -7.37
CA GLY A 48 2.45 -16.36 -8.50
C GLY A 48 0.99 -16.75 -8.72
N LYS A 49 0.03 -15.97 -8.21
CA LYS A 49 -1.39 -16.12 -8.52
C LYS A 49 -1.77 -15.18 -9.66
N ASP A 50 -2.54 -15.69 -10.60
CA ASP A 50 -3.21 -14.88 -11.62
C ASP A 50 -4.63 -14.53 -11.15
N PRO A 51 -4.88 -13.27 -10.75
CA PRO A 51 -6.21 -12.84 -10.35
C PRO A 51 -7.13 -12.87 -11.57
N LYS A 52 -8.17 -13.71 -11.50
CA LYS A 52 -9.22 -13.80 -12.52
C LYS A 52 -10.49 -13.13 -12.02
N LYS A 53 -11.23 -12.55 -12.95
CA LYS A 53 -12.55 -12.00 -12.66
C LYS A 53 -13.43 -13.15 -12.17
N LYS A 54 -14.00 -13.03 -10.98
CA LYS A 54 -15.09 -13.92 -10.58
C LYS A 54 -16.24 -13.62 -11.53
N GLU A 55 -16.58 -14.57 -12.39
CA GLU A 55 -17.88 -14.57 -13.06
C GLU A 55 -18.93 -14.71 -11.95
N GLU A 56 -19.93 -13.81 -11.96
CA GLU A 56 -21.05 -13.79 -11.00
C GLU A 56 -21.86 -15.09 -11.05
#